data_AF-A0A960BHC4-F1
#
_entry.id   AF-A0A960BHC4-F1
#
_cell.length_a   1.000
_cell.length_b   1.000
_cell.length_c   1.000
_cell.angle_alpha   90.00
_cell.angle_beta   90.00
_cell.angle_gamma   90.00
#
_symmetry.space_group_name_H-M   'P 1'
#
loop_
_entity.id
_entity.type
_entity.pdbx_description
1 polymer ?
#
loop_
_entity_poly.entity_id
_entity_poly.type
_entity_poly.pdbx_seq_one_letter_code
_entity_poly.pdbx_strand_id
1 'polypeptide(L)'
;MAATPRIEWVDLSSDVGERPGTAGLAEDFALLEVITSANVACGGHAGDRRSMRTICEVAVGNGVAIGAQVSYVDREGFGRRRLDMAPATLTEQLRQQWGELAEEAGSAGGRVAYMRPHGALYNTALVDAEVAAAVLDATPPGTPVLCLAGTVLAELATRRGHPVAPEIFADRAVTDAGLLVPRGTPGAVLEDPDHVADRLAEWLRTGHLTSHSGTQVAVAARSICVHSDTPGAVAAARKLRETLVAAGAALRPFAGTSATQRPTRIGTPPAAAAANPSPQIRISQYGERAVLVDLEGITAARLADTARQALGPGLLDSVPAATCVLLRFGTPTDAAEVESLLHPHLRGLGAEAETAADDLIKTASITIDVRYDGADLAEVAETLDTSVEEVIELHTQGTYRVAFFGFSPGFAYLTGLPSILQLPRRTTPRTAVPAGAVAVASAYTAVYPRSSPGGWHLLGHTDAQMFDADRNPPTLIVPGSTVRFRPV
;
A
#
# COMPACT_ATOMS: atom_id res chain seq x y z
N MET A 1 11.67 32.82 -39.20
CA MET A 1 11.47 31.53 -38.53
C MET A 1 10.45 31.76 -37.43
N ALA A 2 9.29 31.11 -37.48
CA ALA A 2 8.32 31.23 -36.38
C ALA A 2 8.97 30.67 -35.12
N ALA A 3 8.97 31.45 -34.02
CA ALA A 3 9.48 30.97 -32.75
C ALA A 3 8.70 29.72 -32.35
N THR A 4 9.39 28.61 -32.08
CA THR A 4 8.76 27.40 -31.55
C THR A 4 8.01 27.79 -30.27
N PRO A 5 6.72 27.47 -30.14
CA PRO A 5 5.94 27.89 -28.99
C PRO A 5 6.57 27.31 -27.72
N ARG A 6 6.93 28.19 -26.78
CA ARG A 6 7.48 27.83 -25.48
C ARG A 6 6.44 27.03 -24.71
N ILE A 7 6.89 26.00 -23.98
CA ILE A 7 6.01 25.19 -23.14
C ILE A 7 5.76 25.95 -21.84
N GLU A 8 4.58 26.57 -21.71
CA GLU A 8 4.24 27.43 -20.58
C GLU A 8 3.84 26.67 -19.31
N TRP A 9 3.47 25.40 -19.44
CA TRP A 9 3.08 24.57 -18.31
C TRP A 9 3.31 23.09 -18.59
N VAL A 10 3.59 22.34 -17.52
CA VAL A 10 3.85 20.90 -17.59
C VAL A 10 3.29 20.21 -16.36
N ASP A 11 2.92 18.95 -16.51
CA ASP A 11 2.61 18.04 -15.41
C ASP A 11 3.89 17.31 -14.96
N LEU A 12 4.02 17.09 -13.67
CA LEU A 12 5.03 16.21 -13.09
C LEU A 12 4.32 14.97 -12.54
N SER A 13 4.67 13.79 -13.03
CA SER A 13 4.08 12.52 -12.61
C SER A 13 5.10 11.57 -12.00
N SER A 14 4.65 10.67 -11.13
CA SER A 14 5.50 9.60 -10.59
C SER A 14 4.69 8.38 -10.21
N ASP A 15 5.39 7.25 -10.15
CA ASP A 15 4.85 5.94 -9.78
C ASP A 15 4.92 5.79 -8.26
N VAL A 16 3.76 5.55 -7.63
CA VAL A 16 3.58 5.53 -6.17
C VAL A 16 2.73 4.35 -5.73
N GLY A 17 2.87 3.95 -4.47
CA GLY A 17 2.21 2.76 -3.93
C GLY A 17 2.87 1.45 -4.38
N GLU A 18 4.08 1.54 -4.95
CA GLU A 18 4.82 0.39 -5.47
C GLU A 18 5.71 -0.28 -4.42
N ARG A 19 6.19 0.50 -3.44
CA ARG A 19 7.12 0.03 -2.40
C ARG A 19 6.38 -0.52 -1.17
N PRO A 20 6.78 -1.68 -0.65
CA PRO A 20 6.14 -2.24 0.54
C PRO A 20 6.58 -1.50 1.81
N GLY A 21 5.71 -1.53 2.82
CA GLY A 21 6.03 -1.08 4.18
C GLY A 21 6.01 0.43 4.37
N THR A 22 6.31 0.86 5.60
CA THR A 22 6.19 2.26 6.03
C THR A 22 7.24 3.17 5.39
N ALA A 23 8.46 2.66 5.16
CA ALA A 23 9.52 3.43 4.49
C ALA A 23 9.14 3.78 3.04
N GLY A 24 8.59 2.81 2.29
CA GLY A 24 8.10 3.05 0.94
C GLY A 24 7.00 4.11 0.89
N LEU A 25 6.02 4.02 1.80
CA LEU A 25 4.95 5.02 1.90
C LEU A 25 5.47 6.41 2.28
N ALA A 26 6.46 6.51 3.16
CA ALA A 26 7.05 7.80 3.52
C ALA A 26 7.72 8.49 2.33
N GLU A 27 8.42 7.73 1.49
CA GLU A 27 9.00 8.25 0.25
C GLU A 27 7.93 8.67 -0.76
N ASP A 28 6.85 7.89 -0.88
CA ASP A 28 5.72 8.21 -1.76
C ASP A 28 4.99 9.49 -1.29
N PHE A 29 4.81 9.69 0.02
CA PHE A 29 4.25 10.93 0.56
C PHE A 29 5.13 12.14 0.24
N ALA A 30 6.44 11.98 0.38
CA ALA A 30 7.38 13.03 0.04
C ALA A 30 7.38 13.35 -1.47
N LEU A 31 7.10 12.37 -2.34
CA LEU A 31 6.86 12.60 -3.78
C LEU A 31 5.53 13.31 -4.03
N LEU A 32 4.45 12.94 -3.32
CA LEU A 32 3.13 13.57 -3.45
C LEU A 32 3.12 15.05 -3.07
N GLU A 33 4.10 15.55 -2.31
CA GLU A 33 4.29 16.99 -2.07
C GLU A 33 4.89 17.73 -3.29
N VAL A 34 5.52 17.00 -4.20
CA VAL A 34 6.35 17.54 -5.28
C VAL A 34 5.70 17.38 -6.65
N ILE A 35 4.99 16.27 -6.87
CA ILE A 35 4.36 15.97 -8.17
C ILE A 35 2.98 16.62 -8.30
N THR A 36 2.42 16.60 -9.50
CA THR A 36 1.07 17.08 -9.80
C THR A 36 0.11 15.96 -10.17
N SER A 37 0.61 14.82 -10.64
CA SER A 37 -0.16 13.61 -10.92
C SER A 37 0.52 12.37 -10.34
N ALA A 38 -0.25 11.47 -9.73
CA ALA A 38 0.25 10.23 -9.13
C ALA A 38 -0.25 9.02 -9.93
N ASN A 39 0.67 8.20 -10.42
CA ASN A 39 0.37 6.91 -11.02
C ASN A 39 0.31 5.88 -9.88
N VAL A 40 -0.89 5.51 -9.42
CA VAL A 40 -1.07 4.67 -8.23
C VAL A 40 -1.13 3.20 -8.62
N ALA A 41 -0.24 2.39 -8.05
CA ALA A 41 -0.21 0.95 -8.29
C ALA A 41 -1.52 0.27 -7.88
N CYS A 42 -2.10 -0.49 -8.81
CA CYS A 42 -3.47 -1.04 -8.69
C CYS A 42 -3.53 -2.52 -8.27
N GLY A 43 -2.47 -3.08 -7.66
CA GLY A 43 -2.49 -4.43 -7.11
C GLY A 43 -2.05 -5.55 -8.07
N GLY A 44 -1.89 -5.27 -9.37
CA GLY A 44 -1.39 -6.22 -10.36
C GLY A 44 0.09 -6.55 -10.18
N HIS A 45 0.95 -5.52 -10.27
CA HIS A 45 2.40 -5.64 -10.10
C HIS A 45 2.84 -5.28 -8.67
N ALA A 46 2.20 -4.29 -8.06
CA ALA A 46 2.48 -3.79 -6.72
C ALA A 46 1.24 -3.11 -6.13
N GLY A 47 1.34 -2.68 -4.86
CA GLY A 47 0.25 -2.07 -4.11
C GLY A 47 -0.80 -3.06 -3.61
N ASP A 48 -1.66 -2.61 -2.71
CA ASP A 48 -2.86 -3.29 -2.24
C ASP A 48 -3.93 -2.24 -1.88
N ARG A 49 -5.13 -2.66 -1.48
CA ARG A 49 -6.21 -1.72 -1.14
C ARG A 49 -5.82 -0.71 -0.06
N ARG A 50 -5.01 -1.11 0.92
CA ARG A 50 -4.55 -0.22 1.98
C ARG A 50 -3.60 0.83 1.40
N SER A 51 -2.60 0.43 0.63
CA SER A 51 -1.67 1.38 0.02
C SER A 51 -2.39 2.32 -0.95
N MET A 52 -3.34 1.81 -1.75
CA MET A 52 -4.17 2.63 -2.64
C MET A 52 -4.94 3.70 -1.87
N ARG A 53 -5.67 3.32 -0.81
CA ARG A 53 -6.43 4.26 0.02
C ARG A 53 -5.54 5.34 0.61
N THR A 54 -4.46 4.93 1.27
CA THR A 54 -3.53 5.85 1.94
C THR A 54 -2.88 6.82 0.94
N ILE A 55 -2.48 6.34 -0.23
CA ILE A 55 -1.95 7.21 -1.30
C ILE A 55 -3.03 8.16 -1.83
N CYS A 56 -4.27 7.68 -2.02
CA CYS A 56 -5.37 8.51 -2.48
C CYS A 56 -5.72 9.63 -1.50
N GLU A 57 -5.76 9.35 -0.19
CA GLU A 57 -6.01 10.35 0.86
C GLU A 57 -4.98 11.48 0.82
N VAL A 58 -3.70 11.13 0.75
CA VAL A 58 -2.60 12.11 0.68
C VAL A 58 -2.64 12.86 -0.66
N ALA A 59 -2.89 12.17 -1.77
CA ALA A 59 -3.00 12.80 -3.08
C ALA A 59 -4.16 13.82 -3.13
N VAL A 60 -5.33 13.48 -2.58
CA VAL A 60 -6.48 14.40 -2.46
C VAL A 60 -6.11 15.61 -1.60
N GLY A 61 -5.51 15.39 -0.43
CA GLY A 61 -5.06 16.45 0.47
C GLY A 61 -4.09 17.43 -0.20
N ASN A 62 -3.20 16.93 -1.06
CA ASN A 62 -2.22 17.72 -1.78
C ASN A 62 -2.73 18.29 -3.12
N GLY A 63 -3.96 17.96 -3.52
CA GLY A 63 -4.51 18.35 -4.83
C GLY A 63 -3.79 17.70 -6.02
N VAL A 64 -3.22 16.51 -5.83
CA VAL A 64 -2.56 15.70 -6.85
C VAL A 64 -3.59 14.87 -7.62
N ALA A 65 -3.50 14.83 -8.95
CA ALA A 65 -4.39 14.02 -9.78
C ALA A 65 -4.06 12.52 -9.64
N ILE A 66 -5.06 11.70 -9.33
CA ILE A 66 -4.90 10.24 -9.16
C ILE A 66 -5.07 9.55 -10.51
N GLY A 67 -4.11 8.72 -10.93
CA GLY A 67 -4.18 7.89 -12.12
C GLY A 67 -4.06 6.42 -11.80
N ALA A 68 -4.77 5.58 -12.55
CA ALA A 68 -4.67 4.13 -12.43
C ALA A 68 -3.40 3.62 -13.13
N GLN A 69 -2.46 3.11 -12.34
CA GLN A 69 -1.26 2.45 -12.83
C GLN A 69 -1.50 0.93 -12.92
N VAL A 70 -2.15 0.52 -14.02
CA VAL A 70 -2.56 -0.88 -14.25
C VAL A 70 -1.43 -1.69 -14.88
N SER A 71 -1.40 -3.00 -14.63
CA SER A 71 -0.33 -3.87 -15.12
C SER A 71 -0.82 -5.27 -15.46
N TYR A 72 0.08 -6.09 -16.03
CA TYR A 72 -0.07 -7.54 -15.89
C TYR A 72 -0.11 -7.93 -14.40
N VAL A 73 -0.84 -8.99 -14.06
CA VAL A 73 -0.84 -9.58 -12.71
C VAL A 73 0.43 -10.42 -12.56
N ASP A 74 1.52 -9.75 -12.23
CA ASP A 74 2.86 -10.33 -12.11
C ASP A 74 3.62 -9.65 -10.97
N ARG A 75 3.27 -9.96 -9.72
CA ARG A 75 3.97 -9.39 -8.56
C ARG A 75 5.43 -9.83 -8.47
N GLU A 76 5.73 -11.08 -8.86
CA GLU A 76 7.08 -11.64 -8.82
C GLU A 76 8.01 -10.92 -9.80
N GLY A 77 7.55 -10.68 -11.03
CA GLY A 77 8.29 -9.92 -12.04
C GLY A 77 8.05 -8.42 -11.98
N PHE A 78 7.35 -7.92 -10.96
CA PHE A 78 6.97 -6.51 -10.81
C PHE A 78 6.28 -5.94 -12.07
N GLY A 79 5.48 -6.74 -12.77
CA GLY A 79 4.82 -6.32 -14.01
C GLY A 79 5.78 -6.01 -15.17
N ARG A 80 7.06 -6.39 -15.06
CA ARG A 80 8.11 -6.13 -16.07
C ARG A 80 8.28 -7.28 -17.07
N ARG A 81 7.52 -8.36 -16.94
CA ARG A 81 7.43 -9.45 -17.93
C ARG A 81 6.16 -9.32 -18.76
N ARG A 82 6.26 -9.52 -20.08
CA ARG A 82 5.07 -9.71 -20.93
C ARG A 82 4.48 -11.06 -20.59
N LEU A 83 3.18 -11.10 -20.32
CA LEU A 83 2.44 -12.34 -20.15
C LEU A 83 1.57 -12.56 -21.39
N ASP A 84 1.75 -13.71 -22.04
CA ASP A 84 0.89 -14.10 -23.16
C ASP A 84 -0.44 -14.60 -22.59
N MET A 85 -1.52 -13.86 -22.86
CA MET A 85 -2.87 -14.21 -22.42
C MET A 85 -3.93 -13.70 -23.40
N ALA A 86 -5.13 -14.26 -23.32
CA ALA A 86 -6.24 -13.83 -24.16
C ALA A 86 -6.61 -12.35 -23.88
N PRO A 87 -6.86 -11.53 -24.92
CA PRO A 87 -7.19 -10.11 -24.74
C PRO A 87 -8.36 -9.85 -23.79
N ALA A 88 -9.40 -10.68 -23.82
CA ALA A 88 -10.55 -10.57 -22.92
C ALA A 88 -10.16 -10.77 -21.44
N THR A 89 -9.25 -11.71 -21.16
CA THR A 89 -8.72 -11.94 -19.80
C THR A 89 -7.90 -10.75 -19.33
N LEU A 90 -7.04 -10.21 -20.21
CA LEU A 90 -6.27 -9.01 -19.92
C LEU A 90 -7.19 -7.83 -19.59
N THR A 91 -8.17 -7.54 -20.45
CA THR A 91 -9.14 -6.46 -20.23
C THR A 91 -9.85 -6.59 -18.88
N GLU A 92 -10.30 -7.78 -18.51
CA GLU A 92 -10.99 -7.99 -17.23
C GLU A 92 -10.06 -7.73 -16.03
N GLN A 93 -8.82 -8.21 -16.08
CA GLN A 93 -7.83 -7.94 -15.03
C GLN A 93 -7.52 -6.45 -14.89
N LEU A 94 -7.47 -5.71 -16.01
CA LEU A 94 -7.24 -4.27 -15.99
C LEU A 94 -8.46 -3.49 -15.48
N ARG A 95 -9.70 -3.95 -15.80
CA ARG A 95 -10.93 -3.37 -15.24
C ARG A 95 -11.03 -3.58 -13.74
N GLN A 96 -10.66 -4.75 -13.24
CA GLN A 96 -10.63 -5.02 -11.81
C GLN A 96 -9.66 -4.06 -11.11
N GLN A 97 -8.44 -3.91 -11.63
CA GLN A 97 -7.43 -2.98 -11.11
C GLN A 97 -7.94 -1.53 -11.08
N TRP A 98 -8.56 -1.06 -12.18
CA TRP A 98 -9.19 0.25 -12.21
C TRP A 98 -10.29 0.38 -11.15
N GLY A 99 -11.19 -0.62 -11.06
CA GLY A 99 -12.32 -0.62 -10.15
C GLY A 99 -11.91 -0.55 -8.69
N GLU A 100 -10.90 -1.32 -8.30
CA GLU A 100 -10.35 -1.30 -6.93
C GLU A 100 -9.78 0.08 -6.59
N LEU A 101 -8.96 0.68 -7.47
CA LEU A 101 -8.44 2.02 -7.22
C LEU A 101 -9.57 3.07 -7.21
N ALA A 102 -10.58 2.95 -8.08
CA ALA A 102 -11.70 3.89 -8.12
C ALA A 102 -12.53 3.86 -6.84
N GLU A 103 -12.73 2.69 -6.25
CA GLU A 103 -13.40 2.52 -4.95
C GLU A 103 -12.61 3.20 -3.82
N GLU A 104 -11.30 2.98 -3.76
CA GLU A 104 -10.45 3.57 -2.72
C GLU A 104 -10.27 5.09 -2.92
N ALA A 105 -10.10 5.55 -4.16
CA ALA A 105 -10.05 6.98 -4.48
C ALA A 105 -11.37 7.68 -4.11
N GLY A 106 -12.52 7.06 -4.39
CA GLY A 106 -13.83 7.57 -4.01
C GLY A 106 -14.00 7.66 -2.48
N SER A 107 -13.54 6.64 -1.76
CA SER A 107 -13.55 6.63 -0.28
C SER A 107 -12.69 7.74 0.32
N ALA A 108 -11.62 8.14 -0.36
CA ALA A 108 -10.75 9.26 0.01
C ALA A 108 -11.30 10.65 -0.39
N GLY A 109 -12.51 10.73 -0.97
CA GLY A 109 -13.08 11.98 -1.50
C GLY A 109 -12.50 12.41 -2.86
N GLY A 110 -11.74 11.53 -3.52
CA GLY A 110 -11.11 11.71 -4.81
C GLY A 110 -11.82 10.98 -5.95
N ARG A 111 -11.16 10.93 -7.11
CA ARG A 111 -11.56 10.09 -8.26
C ARG A 111 -10.33 9.74 -9.07
N VAL A 112 -10.35 8.60 -9.75
CA VAL A 112 -9.33 8.27 -10.75
C VAL A 112 -9.56 9.14 -12.00
N ALA A 113 -8.54 9.88 -12.40
CA ALA A 113 -8.60 10.92 -13.41
C ALA A 113 -8.02 10.51 -14.77
N TYR A 114 -7.16 9.49 -14.82
CA TYR A 114 -6.52 9.01 -16.06
C TYR A 114 -6.03 7.56 -15.93
N MET A 115 -5.73 6.95 -17.09
CA MET A 115 -5.16 5.61 -17.21
C MET A 115 -3.69 5.69 -17.61
N ARG A 116 -2.83 4.88 -16.98
CA ARG A 116 -1.44 4.68 -17.38
C ARG A 116 -1.01 3.22 -17.18
N PRO A 117 -0.69 2.46 -18.23
CA PRO A 117 -0.13 1.13 -18.05
C PRO A 117 1.25 1.15 -17.37
N HIS A 118 1.60 0.08 -16.67
CA HIS A 118 2.91 -0.11 -16.03
C HIS A 118 3.82 -1.05 -16.85
N GLY A 119 5.13 -0.84 -16.75
CA GLY A 119 6.14 -1.86 -17.05
C GLY A 119 6.02 -2.51 -18.43
N ALA A 120 5.95 -3.85 -18.47
CA ALA A 120 5.84 -4.58 -19.72
C ALA A 120 4.51 -4.34 -20.43
N LEU A 121 3.41 -4.11 -19.70
CA LEU A 121 2.12 -3.78 -20.31
C LEU A 121 2.22 -2.45 -21.07
N TYR A 122 2.85 -1.44 -20.45
CA TYR A 122 3.13 -0.15 -21.09
C TYR A 122 3.89 -0.33 -22.39
N ASN A 123 5.07 -0.95 -22.32
CA ASN A 123 5.94 -1.12 -23.50
C ASN A 123 5.26 -1.92 -24.61
N THR A 124 4.48 -2.95 -24.25
CA THR A 124 3.76 -3.78 -25.23
C THR A 124 2.65 -2.96 -25.89
N ALA A 125 1.85 -2.22 -25.13
CA ALA A 125 0.76 -1.40 -25.66
C ALA A 125 1.24 -0.28 -26.62
N LEU A 126 2.49 0.16 -26.51
CA LEU A 126 3.04 1.16 -27.45
C LEU A 126 3.13 0.65 -28.89
N VAL A 127 3.20 -0.66 -29.11
CA VAL A 127 3.46 -1.27 -30.43
C VAL A 127 2.46 -2.35 -30.83
N ASP A 128 1.78 -2.97 -29.88
CA ASP A 128 0.83 -4.06 -30.09
C ASP A 128 -0.61 -3.54 -30.02
N ALA A 129 -1.32 -3.60 -31.14
CA ALA A 129 -2.68 -3.06 -31.26
C ALA A 129 -3.72 -3.84 -30.45
N GLU A 130 -3.53 -5.15 -30.25
CA GLU A 130 -4.46 -5.97 -29.46
C GLU A 130 -4.32 -5.65 -27.97
N VAL A 131 -3.09 -5.50 -27.49
CA VAL A 131 -2.82 -5.10 -26.10
C VAL A 131 -3.26 -3.67 -25.86
N ALA A 132 -3.00 -2.75 -26.79
CA ALA A 132 -3.50 -1.38 -26.71
C ALA A 132 -5.04 -1.33 -26.65
N ALA A 133 -5.72 -2.14 -27.49
CA ALA A 133 -7.17 -2.25 -27.46
C ALA A 133 -7.65 -2.76 -26.10
N ALA A 134 -7.00 -3.79 -25.53
CA ALA A 134 -7.38 -4.35 -24.23
C ALA A 134 -7.27 -3.33 -23.09
N VAL A 135 -6.21 -2.49 -23.08
CA VAL A 135 -6.05 -1.37 -22.13
C VAL A 135 -7.18 -0.36 -22.28
N LEU A 136 -7.51 0.03 -23.51
CA LEU A 136 -8.55 1.02 -23.79
C LEU A 136 -9.95 0.49 -23.48
N ASP A 137 -10.22 -0.79 -23.76
CA ASP A 137 -11.49 -1.45 -23.42
C ASP A 137 -11.68 -1.58 -21.90
N ALA A 138 -10.59 -1.58 -21.14
CA ALA A 138 -10.60 -1.51 -19.68
C ALA A 138 -10.72 -0.08 -19.12
N THR A 139 -10.54 0.93 -19.97
CA THR A 139 -10.52 2.34 -19.57
C THR A 139 -11.92 2.96 -19.72
N PRO A 140 -12.48 3.65 -18.71
CA PRO A 140 -13.79 4.27 -18.86
C PRO A 140 -13.82 5.31 -20.00
N PRO A 141 -14.94 5.43 -20.76
CA PRO A 141 -15.02 6.32 -21.91
C PRO A 141 -14.61 7.76 -21.60
N GLY A 142 -13.83 8.38 -22.49
CA GLY A 142 -13.39 9.77 -22.34
C GLY A 142 -12.30 10.00 -21.28
N THR A 143 -11.85 8.95 -20.58
CA THR A 143 -10.74 9.03 -19.64
C THR A 143 -9.42 9.28 -20.38
N PRO A 144 -8.62 10.27 -19.97
CA PRO A 144 -7.29 10.50 -20.53
C PRO A 144 -6.36 9.30 -20.38
N VAL A 145 -5.52 9.07 -21.39
CA VAL A 145 -4.47 8.03 -21.39
C VAL A 145 -3.11 8.69 -21.43
N LEU A 146 -2.28 8.37 -20.44
CA LEU A 146 -0.91 8.84 -20.33
C LEU A 146 0.05 7.85 -21.02
N CYS A 147 0.67 8.24 -22.12
CA CYS A 147 1.56 7.39 -22.91
C CYS A 147 2.49 8.19 -23.83
N LEU A 148 3.50 7.55 -24.44
CA LEU A 148 4.35 8.21 -25.44
C LEU A 148 3.54 8.62 -26.68
N ALA A 149 3.80 9.83 -27.18
CA ALA A 149 3.26 10.28 -28.47
C ALA A 149 3.76 9.41 -29.63
N GLY A 150 2.96 9.32 -30.70
CA GLY A 150 3.34 8.59 -31.92
C GLY A 150 3.36 7.08 -31.77
N THR A 151 2.70 6.53 -30.75
CA THR A 151 2.62 5.09 -30.48
C THR A 151 1.24 4.52 -30.83
N VAL A 152 1.16 3.19 -30.98
CA VAL A 152 -0.09 2.49 -31.29
C VAL A 152 -1.17 2.77 -30.24
N LEU A 153 -0.79 2.81 -28.95
CA LEU A 153 -1.69 3.20 -27.86
C LEU A 153 -2.24 4.62 -28.03
N ALA A 154 -1.37 5.60 -28.29
CA ALA A 154 -1.77 7.00 -28.45
C ALA A 154 -2.74 7.19 -29.64
N GLU A 155 -2.43 6.59 -30.78
CA GLU A 155 -3.27 6.69 -31.96
C GLU A 155 -4.63 6.01 -31.75
N LEU A 156 -4.64 4.82 -31.16
CA LEU A 156 -5.88 4.08 -30.92
C LEU A 156 -6.75 4.76 -29.85
N ALA A 157 -6.14 5.31 -28.79
CA ALA A 157 -6.81 6.10 -27.75
C ALA A 157 -7.55 7.28 -28.39
N THR A 158 -6.85 8.05 -29.23
CA THR A 158 -7.41 9.20 -29.94
C THR A 158 -8.59 8.79 -30.84
N ARG A 159 -8.43 7.72 -31.64
CA ARG A 159 -9.51 7.19 -32.50
C ARG A 159 -10.74 6.74 -31.71
N ARG A 160 -10.55 6.27 -30.48
CA ARG A 160 -11.62 5.80 -29.59
C ARG A 160 -12.17 6.89 -28.65
N GLY A 161 -11.75 8.15 -28.82
CA GLY A 161 -12.26 9.28 -28.06
C GLY A 161 -11.66 9.44 -26.66
N HIS A 162 -10.54 8.78 -26.37
CA HIS A 162 -9.76 9.03 -25.15
C HIS A 162 -8.75 10.16 -25.42
N PRO A 163 -8.75 11.25 -24.62
CA PRO A 163 -7.70 12.25 -24.69
C PRO A 163 -6.33 11.62 -24.44
N VAL A 164 -5.32 11.99 -25.21
CA VAL A 164 -3.95 11.53 -24.97
C VAL A 164 -3.15 12.62 -24.28
N ALA A 165 -2.48 12.26 -23.20
CA ALA A 165 -1.45 13.08 -22.57
C ALA A 165 -0.08 12.47 -22.91
N PRO A 166 0.70 13.09 -23.81
CA PRO A 166 2.05 12.62 -24.10
C PRO A 166 2.97 12.73 -22.88
N GLU A 167 3.71 11.68 -22.54
CA GLU A 167 4.73 11.74 -21.48
C GLU A 167 6.16 11.69 -22.01
N ILE A 168 7.07 12.18 -21.18
CA ILE A 168 8.52 11.93 -21.26
C ILE A 168 9.02 11.48 -19.89
N PHE A 169 10.17 10.82 -19.87
CA PHE A 169 10.81 10.33 -18.65
C PHE A 169 12.05 11.18 -18.37
N ALA A 170 12.14 11.74 -17.17
CA ALA A 170 13.13 12.77 -16.86
C ALA A 170 14.58 12.28 -17.06
N ASP A 171 14.85 11.11 -16.52
CA ASP A 171 16.13 10.42 -16.41
C ASP A 171 16.36 9.40 -17.53
N ARG A 172 15.56 9.39 -18.60
CA ARG A 172 15.75 8.45 -19.72
C ARG A 172 16.26 9.13 -20.96
N ALA A 173 17.25 8.50 -21.58
CA ALA A 173 17.69 8.85 -22.92
C ALA A 173 16.61 8.49 -23.94
N VAL A 174 16.53 9.32 -24.98
CA VAL A 174 15.61 9.13 -26.11
C VAL A 174 16.39 8.79 -27.38
N THR A 175 15.78 7.99 -28.23
CA THR A 175 16.27 7.66 -29.58
C THR A 175 15.99 8.83 -30.53
N ASP A 176 16.53 8.78 -31.75
CA ASP A 176 16.27 9.78 -32.80
C ASP A 176 14.80 9.82 -33.23
N ALA A 177 14.05 8.75 -32.96
CA ALA A 177 12.60 8.67 -33.15
C ALA A 177 11.79 9.22 -31.96
N GLY A 178 12.44 9.73 -30.91
CA GLY A 178 11.78 10.24 -29.70
C GLY A 178 11.29 9.16 -28.73
N LEU A 179 11.56 7.88 -29.00
CA LEU A 179 11.24 6.75 -28.12
C LEU A 179 12.32 6.54 -27.05
N LEU A 180 12.02 5.77 -26.01
CA LEU A 180 13.00 5.45 -24.96
C LEU A 180 14.11 4.51 -25.46
N VAL A 181 15.35 4.82 -25.08
CA VAL A 181 16.49 3.91 -25.27
C VAL A 181 16.32 2.70 -24.34
N PRO A 182 16.52 1.45 -24.82
CA PRO A 182 16.43 0.26 -23.97
C PRO A 182 17.37 0.33 -22.76
N ARG A 183 16.87 -0.04 -21.57
CA ARG A 183 17.60 0.12 -20.29
C ARG A 183 18.99 -0.54 -20.25
N GLY A 184 19.20 -1.63 -21.01
CA GLY A 184 20.51 -2.31 -21.09
C GLY A 184 21.57 -1.61 -21.95
N THR A 185 21.22 -0.49 -22.60
CA THR A 185 22.17 0.29 -23.41
C THR A 185 22.97 1.22 -22.50
N PRO A 186 24.31 1.29 -22.62
CA PRO A 186 25.09 2.29 -21.89
C PRO A 186 24.54 3.71 -22.10
N GLY A 187 24.34 4.47 -21.03
CA GLY A 187 23.75 5.81 -21.10
C GLY A 187 22.24 5.87 -21.36
N ALA A 188 21.51 4.75 -21.22
CA ALA A 188 20.04 4.73 -21.31
C ALA A 188 19.34 5.43 -20.13
N VAL A 189 20.00 5.48 -18.97
CA VAL A 189 19.57 6.17 -17.75
C VAL A 189 20.55 7.31 -17.47
N LEU A 190 20.01 8.49 -17.16
CA LEU A 190 20.75 9.69 -16.83
C LEU A 190 20.82 9.79 -15.30
N GLU A 191 22.03 9.68 -14.75
CA GLU A 191 22.22 9.58 -13.30
C GLU A 191 22.36 10.94 -12.61
N ASP A 192 22.85 11.95 -13.33
CA ASP A 192 23.09 13.29 -12.79
C ASP A 192 21.79 14.12 -12.76
N PRO A 193 21.25 14.45 -11.56
CA PRO A 193 20.02 15.23 -11.43
C PRO A 193 20.13 16.66 -11.98
N ASP A 194 21.32 17.27 -11.93
CA ASP A 194 21.52 18.62 -12.48
C ASP A 194 21.47 18.57 -14.00
N HIS A 195 22.14 17.59 -14.61
CA HIS A 195 22.04 17.36 -16.05
C HIS A 195 20.61 17.10 -16.52
N VAL A 196 19.85 16.28 -15.78
CA VAL A 196 18.43 15.99 -16.07
C VAL A 196 17.57 17.26 -16.00
N ALA A 197 17.76 18.07 -14.95
CA ALA A 197 16.99 19.30 -14.76
C ALA A 197 17.29 20.34 -15.85
N ASP A 198 18.56 20.55 -16.19
CA ASP A 198 18.98 21.50 -17.23
C ASP A 198 18.47 21.08 -18.62
N ARG A 199 18.55 19.78 -18.93
CA ARG A 199 18.01 19.20 -20.17
C ARG A 199 16.52 19.47 -20.32
N LEU A 200 15.73 19.32 -19.25
CA LEU A 200 14.29 19.54 -19.28
C LEU A 200 13.91 21.03 -19.29
N ALA A 201 14.70 21.90 -18.65
CA ALA A 201 14.55 23.35 -18.78
C ALA A 201 14.79 23.82 -20.23
N GLU A 202 15.81 23.26 -20.90
CA GLU A 202 16.07 23.55 -22.30
C GLU A 202 14.95 23.02 -23.21
N TRP A 203 14.39 21.84 -22.90
CA TRP A 203 13.23 21.32 -23.60
C TRP A 203 12.00 22.22 -23.45
N LEU A 204 11.72 22.78 -22.27
CA LEU A 204 10.63 23.75 -22.09
C LEU A 204 10.77 24.97 -23.02
N ARG A 205 12.01 25.39 -23.27
CA ARG A 205 12.34 26.56 -24.08
C ARG A 205 12.29 26.25 -25.58
N THR A 206 12.75 25.07 -25.98
CA THR A 206 12.99 24.74 -27.40
C THR A 206 11.99 23.76 -27.98
N GLY A 207 11.31 22.98 -27.15
CA GLY A 207 10.52 21.81 -27.55
C GLY A 207 11.37 20.62 -28.02
N HIS A 208 12.69 20.66 -27.84
CA HIS A 208 13.63 19.65 -28.32
C HIS A 208 14.41 19.00 -27.19
N LEU A 209 14.74 17.71 -27.36
CA LEU A 209 15.68 16.98 -26.52
C LEU A 209 16.84 16.51 -27.38
N THR A 210 18.05 16.52 -26.82
CA THR A 210 19.19 15.80 -27.40
C THR A 210 18.95 14.30 -27.25
N SER A 211 18.98 13.56 -28.36
CA SER A 211 18.90 12.10 -28.38
C SER A 211 20.20 11.46 -27.93
N HIS A 212 20.18 10.15 -27.75
CA HIS A 212 21.34 9.35 -27.42
C HIS A 212 22.46 9.41 -28.48
N SER A 213 22.14 9.72 -29.74
CA SER A 213 23.12 9.91 -30.81
C SER A 213 23.69 11.34 -30.88
N GLY A 214 23.13 12.27 -30.09
CA GLY A 214 23.44 13.70 -30.14
C GLY A 214 22.52 14.52 -31.05
N THR A 215 21.54 13.89 -31.71
CA THR A 215 20.60 14.56 -32.61
C THR A 215 19.55 15.36 -31.83
N GLN A 216 19.17 16.55 -32.31
CA GLN A 216 18.04 17.30 -31.73
C GLN A 216 16.71 16.71 -32.21
N VAL A 217 15.90 16.25 -31.27
CA VAL A 217 14.61 15.61 -31.55
C VAL A 217 13.49 16.45 -30.97
N ALA A 218 12.50 16.82 -31.78
CA ALA A 218 11.30 17.48 -31.31
C ALA A 218 10.48 16.48 -30.49
N VAL A 219 10.16 16.83 -29.23
CA VAL A 219 9.43 15.94 -28.33
C VAL A 219 8.19 16.63 -27.82
N ALA A 220 7.03 16.17 -28.28
CA ALA A 220 5.73 16.61 -27.80
C ALA A 220 5.40 15.86 -26.49
N ALA A 221 5.54 16.55 -25.36
CA ALA A 221 5.20 16.02 -24.05
C ALA A 221 4.36 17.02 -23.24
N ARG A 222 3.55 16.48 -22.34
CA ARG A 222 2.76 17.24 -21.38
C ARG A 222 2.95 16.81 -19.94
N SER A 223 3.36 15.57 -19.71
CA SER A 223 3.77 15.06 -18.40
C SER A 223 5.24 14.66 -18.43
N ILE A 224 5.95 14.97 -17.35
CA ILE A 224 7.30 14.47 -17.09
C ILE A 224 7.18 13.43 -15.98
N CYS A 225 7.49 12.17 -16.29
CA CYS A 225 7.58 11.10 -15.31
C CYS A 225 8.94 11.18 -14.59
N VAL A 226 8.92 11.30 -13.27
CA VAL A 226 10.07 11.11 -12.40
C VAL A 226 10.03 9.72 -11.79
N HIS A 227 11.13 8.99 -11.94
CA HIS A 227 11.28 7.66 -11.36
C HIS A 227 11.45 7.75 -9.84
N SER A 228 10.72 6.91 -9.13
CA SER A 228 10.74 6.84 -7.66
C SER A 228 11.69 5.75 -7.13
N ASP A 229 12.15 4.83 -7.99
CA ASP A 229 12.94 3.63 -7.68
C ASP A 229 14.43 3.88 -7.42
N THR A 230 14.93 5.10 -7.63
CA THR A 230 16.36 5.44 -7.45
C THR A 230 16.61 6.14 -6.11
N PRO A 231 17.67 5.79 -5.36
CA PRO A 231 18.07 6.54 -4.16
C PRO A 231 18.20 8.04 -4.46
N GLY A 232 17.57 8.89 -3.64
CA GLY A 232 17.55 10.33 -3.86
C GLY A 232 16.48 10.84 -4.85
N ALA A 233 15.57 9.98 -5.33
CA ALA A 233 14.48 10.36 -6.24
C ALA A 233 13.67 11.57 -5.79
N VAL A 234 13.33 11.68 -4.49
CA VAL A 234 12.59 12.82 -3.93
C VAL A 234 13.40 14.12 -4.09
N ALA A 235 14.70 14.08 -3.80
CA ALA A 235 15.58 15.25 -3.92
C ALA A 235 15.73 15.67 -5.39
N ALA A 236 15.91 14.70 -6.29
CA ALA A 236 15.94 14.94 -7.73
C ALA A 236 14.62 15.53 -8.25
N ALA A 237 13.47 15.03 -7.78
CA ALA A 237 12.16 15.56 -8.14
C ALA A 237 11.96 17.00 -7.64
N ARG A 238 12.39 17.32 -6.41
CA ARG A 238 12.35 18.70 -5.86
C ARG A 238 13.22 19.64 -6.68
N LYS A 239 14.46 19.25 -6.97
CA LYS A 239 15.38 20.00 -7.82
C LYS A 239 14.79 20.24 -9.21
N LEU A 240 14.25 19.20 -9.84
CA LEU A 240 13.61 19.32 -11.15
C LEU A 240 12.44 20.30 -11.10
N ARG A 241 11.55 20.19 -10.10
CA ARG A 241 10.43 21.13 -9.91
C ARG A 241 10.91 22.57 -9.80
N GLU A 242 11.92 22.83 -8.97
CA GLU A 242 12.51 24.17 -8.81
C GLU A 242 13.07 24.70 -10.14
N THR A 243 13.83 23.88 -10.87
CA THR A 243 14.42 24.26 -12.16
C THR A 243 13.35 24.54 -13.22
N LEU A 244 12.29 23.72 -13.32
CA LEU A 244 11.21 23.94 -14.28
C LEU A 244 10.43 25.23 -13.97
N VAL A 245 10.16 25.51 -12.70
CA VAL A 245 9.51 26.75 -12.26
C VAL A 245 10.40 27.97 -12.53
N ALA A 246 11.71 27.88 -12.25
CA ALA A 246 12.66 28.93 -12.57
C ALA A 246 12.78 29.17 -14.09
N ALA A 247 12.64 28.12 -14.89
CA ALA A 247 12.54 28.20 -16.35
C ALA A 247 11.19 28.73 -16.86
N GLY A 248 10.27 29.09 -15.96
CA GLY A 248 9.01 29.77 -16.27
C GLY A 248 7.81 28.87 -16.56
N ALA A 249 7.90 27.57 -16.28
CA ALA A 249 6.76 26.66 -16.44
C ALA A 249 5.85 26.68 -15.22
N ALA A 250 4.54 26.77 -15.44
CA ALA A 250 3.55 26.48 -14.41
C ALA A 250 3.40 24.96 -14.25
N LEU A 251 3.52 24.46 -13.02
CA LEU A 251 3.26 23.04 -12.73
C LEU A 251 1.77 22.84 -12.42
N ARG A 252 1.13 21.98 -13.21
CA ARG A 252 -0.27 21.61 -13.00
C ARG A 252 -0.58 20.25 -13.61
N PRO A 253 -1.55 19.52 -13.04
CA PRO A 253 -1.95 18.24 -13.60
C PRO A 253 -2.59 18.39 -14.98
N PHE A 254 -2.32 17.42 -15.85
CA PHE A 254 -2.93 17.37 -17.19
C PHE A 254 -4.39 16.88 -17.15
N ALA A 255 -4.76 16.13 -16.11
CA ALA A 255 -6.11 15.64 -15.86
C ALA A 255 -6.73 16.36 -14.66
N GLY A 256 -8.05 16.54 -14.66
CA GLY A 256 -8.73 17.34 -13.63
C GLY A 256 -8.56 16.79 -12.21
N THR A 257 -8.15 17.63 -11.27
CA THR A 257 -8.02 17.30 -9.84
C THR A 257 -9.37 17.26 -9.16
N SER A 258 -9.57 16.28 -8.27
CA SER A 258 -10.79 16.17 -7.47
C SER A 258 -10.77 17.20 -6.34
N ALA A 259 -11.29 18.39 -6.63
CA ALA A 259 -11.81 19.28 -5.60
C ALA A 259 -13.20 19.76 -6.04
N THR A 260 -14.24 19.05 -5.63
CA THR A 260 -15.59 19.63 -5.58
C THR A 260 -15.69 20.54 -4.35
N GLN A 261 -15.01 21.69 -4.41
CA GLN A 261 -15.25 22.97 -3.72
C GLN A 261 -13.96 23.79 -3.61
N ARG A 262 -14.06 25.10 -3.82
CA ARG A 262 -12.95 26.08 -3.76
C ARG A 262 -12.21 26.01 -2.41
N PRO A 263 -10.87 26.08 -2.38
CA PRO A 263 -10.14 26.32 -1.14
C PRO A 263 -10.31 27.79 -0.73
N THR A 264 -10.99 28.03 0.39
CA THR A 264 -10.77 29.26 1.16
C THR A 264 -9.34 29.24 1.69
N ARG A 265 -8.58 30.30 1.40
CA ARG A 265 -7.19 30.52 1.83
C ARG A 265 -6.98 30.07 3.28
N ILE A 266 -6.15 29.05 3.48
CA ILE A 266 -5.60 28.70 4.80
C ILE A 266 -4.43 29.64 5.05
N GLY A 267 -4.58 30.47 6.08
CA GLY A 267 -3.49 31.25 6.66
C GLY A 267 -2.47 30.35 7.38
N THR A 268 -1.29 30.91 7.60
CA THR A 268 -0.11 30.38 8.31
C THR A 268 -0.40 29.24 9.31
N PRO A 269 0.35 28.12 9.27
CA PRO A 269 0.09 26.97 10.13
C PRO A 269 0.36 27.31 11.61
N PRO A 270 -0.53 26.96 12.57
CA PRO A 270 -0.17 26.99 13.97
C PRO A 270 0.62 25.73 14.33
N ALA A 271 1.56 25.92 15.26
CA ALA A 271 2.44 24.89 15.79
C ALA A 271 1.68 23.69 16.37
N ALA A 272 2.31 22.53 16.27
CA ALA A 272 1.87 21.25 16.78
C ALA A 272 1.27 21.33 18.19
N ALA A 273 0.00 20.93 18.30
CA ALA A 273 -0.62 20.48 19.54
C ALA A 273 -1.30 19.14 19.25
N ALA A 274 -0.85 18.10 19.93
CA ALA A 274 -1.37 16.75 19.86
C ALA A 274 -2.86 16.72 20.23
N ALA A 275 -3.69 16.29 19.28
CA ALA A 275 -5.04 15.81 19.54
C ALA A 275 -5.20 14.50 18.77
N ASN A 276 -5.24 13.38 19.50
CA ASN A 276 -5.59 12.08 18.92
C ASN A 276 -6.98 12.17 18.29
N PRO A 277 -7.16 11.89 16.98
CA PRO A 277 -8.49 11.72 16.43
C PRO A 277 -9.12 10.50 17.09
N SER A 278 -10.39 10.62 17.48
CA SER A 278 -11.14 9.48 18.01
C SER A 278 -11.15 8.35 16.97
N PRO A 279 -10.95 7.09 17.38
CA PRO A 279 -10.91 5.95 16.47
C PRO A 279 -12.19 5.89 15.64
N GLN A 280 -12.08 5.97 14.31
CA GLN A 280 -13.23 5.80 13.42
C GLN A 280 -13.61 4.32 13.40
N ILE A 281 -14.88 4.04 13.69
CA ILE A 281 -15.45 2.70 13.65
C ILE A 281 -16.48 2.70 12.53
N ARG A 282 -16.34 1.77 11.58
CA ARG A 282 -17.29 1.60 10.47
C ARG A 282 -18.03 0.29 10.64
N ILE A 283 -19.36 0.34 10.62
CA ILE A 283 -20.22 -0.83 10.79
C ILE A 283 -20.92 -1.09 9.45
N SER A 284 -20.71 -2.27 8.87
CA SER A 284 -21.22 -2.64 7.55
C SER A 284 -22.05 -3.91 7.64
N GLN A 285 -23.17 -3.96 6.91
CA GLN A 285 -23.99 -5.17 6.82
C GLN A 285 -23.18 -6.31 6.16
N TYR A 286 -23.23 -7.51 6.74
CA TYR A 286 -22.53 -8.69 6.22
C TYR A 286 -23.47 -9.91 6.12
N GLY A 287 -24.34 -9.89 5.11
CA GLY A 287 -25.43 -10.86 4.96
C GLY A 287 -26.57 -10.62 5.95
N GLU A 288 -27.57 -11.50 5.96
CA GLU A 288 -28.82 -11.27 6.74
C GLU A 288 -28.64 -11.37 8.26
N ARG A 289 -27.59 -12.05 8.72
CA ARG A 289 -27.40 -12.44 10.14
C ARG A 289 -26.02 -12.07 10.69
N ALA A 290 -25.28 -11.20 10.02
CA ALA A 290 -23.99 -10.76 10.50
C ALA A 290 -23.69 -9.32 10.09
N VAL A 291 -22.80 -8.70 10.87
CA VAL A 291 -22.34 -7.32 10.69
C VAL A 291 -20.82 -7.32 10.83
N LEU A 292 -20.13 -6.62 9.95
CA LEU A 292 -18.69 -6.42 10.01
C LEU A 292 -18.40 -5.04 10.60
N VAL A 293 -17.55 -5.01 11.62
CA VAL A 293 -17.13 -3.75 12.25
C VAL A 293 -15.64 -3.54 11.99
N ASP A 294 -15.30 -2.53 11.19
CA ASP A 294 -13.94 -2.09 10.93
C ASP A 294 -13.48 -1.08 11.98
N LEU A 295 -12.22 -1.17 12.37
CA LEU A 295 -11.61 -0.41 13.45
C LEU A 295 -10.34 0.30 12.99
N GLU A 296 -10.26 1.59 13.26
CA GLU A 296 -9.02 2.36 13.25
C GLU A 296 -8.55 2.58 14.70
N GLY A 297 -7.33 2.18 15.05
CA GLY A 297 -6.73 2.50 16.36
C GLY A 297 -7.24 1.74 17.59
N ILE A 298 -8.33 0.97 17.50
CA ILE A 298 -8.80 0.05 18.58
C ILE A 298 -8.46 -1.40 18.20
N THR A 299 -8.00 -2.21 19.15
CA THR A 299 -7.76 -3.64 18.88
C THR A 299 -9.09 -4.37 18.66
N ALA A 300 -9.20 -5.12 17.57
CA ALA A 300 -10.38 -5.95 17.25
C ALA A 300 -10.79 -6.89 18.40
N ALA A 301 -9.83 -7.37 19.19
CA ALA A 301 -10.11 -8.13 20.41
C ALA A 301 -10.97 -7.35 21.42
N ARG A 302 -10.62 -6.07 21.70
CA ARG A 302 -11.36 -5.23 22.65
C ARG A 302 -12.77 -4.96 22.18
N LEU A 303 -12.95 -4.64 20.89
CA LEU A 303 -14.28 -4.49 20.33
C LEU A 303 -15.07 -5.80 20.41
N ALA A 304 -14.44 -6.93 20.09
CA ALA A 304 -15.11 -8.24 20.15
C ALA A 304 -15.63 -8.55 21.57
N ASP A 305 -14.87 -8.18 22.60
CA ASP A 305 -15.29 -8.26 24.01
C ASP A 305 -16.42 -7.28 24.34
N THR A 306 -16.28 -6.01 23.96
CA THR A 306 -17.32 -5.00 24.15
C THR A 306 -18.63 -5.42 23.48
N ALA A 307 -18.57 -5.96 22.27
CA ALA A 307 -19.72 -6.44 21.52
C ALA A 307 -20.38 -7.64 22.21
N ARG A 308 -19.61 -8.59 22.75
CA ARG A 308 -20.16 -9.71 23.54
C ARG A 308 -20.92 -9.23 24.77
N GLN A 309 -20.41 -8.19 25.44
CA GLN A 309 -21.05 -7.64 26.64
C GLN A 309 -22.29 -6.80 26.29
N ALA A 310 -22.21 -5.99 25.24
CA ALA A 310 -23.25 -5.04 24.85
C ALA A 310 -24.44 -5.69 24.13
N LEU A 311 -24.19 -6.68 23.27
CA LEU A 311 -25.20 -7.26 22.37
C LEU A 311 -25.90 -8.50 22.93
N GLY A 312 -25.41 -9.04 24.06
CA GLY A 312 -26.08 -10.09 24.82
C GLY A 312 -26.27 -11.41 24.06
N PRO A 313 -27.25 -12.26 24.47
CA PRO A 313 -27.40 -13.64 23.98
C PRO A 313 -27.86 -13.75 22.52
N GLY A 314 -28.25 -12.64 21.88
CA GLY A 314 -28.56 -12.60 20.45
C GLY A 314 -27.33 -12.73 19.55
N LEU A 315 -26.15 -12.38 20.07
CA LEU A 315 -24.86 -12.54 19.41
C LEU A 315 -24.36 -13.99 19.60
N LEU A 316 -24.38 -14.76 18.51
CA LEU A 316 -23.90 -16.14 18.49
C LEU A 316 -22.37 -16.23 18.47
N ASP A 317 -21.72 -15.29 17.79
CA ASP A 317 -20.28 -15.33 17.58
C ASP A 317 -19.71 -13.93 17.37
N SER A 318 -18.46 -13.75 17.76
CA SER A 318 -17.71 -12.50 17.63
C SER A 318 -16.27 -12.86 17.26
N VAL A 319 -15.97 -12.68 15.97
CA VAL A 319 -14.76 -13.18 15.33
C VAL A 319 -13.84 -11.98 15.04
N PRO A 320 -12.86 -11.68 15.92
CA PRO A 320 -11.89 -10.63 15.66
C PRO A 320 -10.89 -11.07 14.58
N ALA A 321 -10.49 -10.12 13.75
CA ALA A 321 -9.38 -10.20 12.82
C ALA A 321 -8.35 -9.10 13.17
N ALA A 322 -7.49 -8.70 12.22
CA ALA A 322 -6.45 -7.70 12.49
C ALA A 322 -7.03 -6.32 12.85
N THR A 323 -8.01 -5.85 12.07
CA THR A 323 -8.60 -4.50 12.19
C THR A 323 -10.11 -4.51 12.07
N CYS A 324 -10.75 -5.67 12.19
CA CYS A 324 -12.20 -5.77 12.13
C CYS A 324 -12.72 -6.90 13.02
N VAL A 325 -14.02 -6.85 13.33
CA VAL A 325 -14.73 -7.90 14.06
C VAL A 325 -15.98 -8.27 13.28
N LEU A 326 -16.13 -9.56 12.97
CA LEU A 326 -17.39 -10.08 12.44
C LEU A 326 -18.29 -10.50 13.60
N LEU A 327 -19.47 -9.91 13.67
CA LEU A 327 -20.50 -10.19 14.67
C LEU A 327 -21.62 -11.01 14.03
N ARG A 328 -21.92 -12.20 14.55
CA ARG A 328 -22.94 -13.11 14.00
C ARG A 328 -24.09 -13.29 14.97
N PHE A 329 -25.32 -13.33 14.45
CA PHE A 329 -26.54 -13.29 15.25
C PHE A 329 -27.48 -14.49 15.03
N GLY A 330 -28.26 -14.80 16.06
CA GLY A 330 -29.24 -15.89 16.11
C GLY A 330 -30.46 -15.68 15.21
N THR A 331 -30.73 -14.44 14.88
CA THR A 331 -31.83 -13.97 14.03
C THR A 331 -31.30 -12.99 13.00
N PRO A 332 -32.09 -12.65 11.96
CA PRO A 332 -31.75 -11.54 11.09
C PRO A 332 -31.44 -10.26 11.89
N THR A 333 -30.46 -9.50 11.42
CA THR A 333 -29.96 -8.29 12.10
C THR A 333 -29.69 -7.19 11.09
N ASP A 334 -29.74 -5.94 11.54
CA ASP A 334 -29.45 -4.76 10.75
C ASP A 334 -28.23 -4.01 11.30
N ALA A 335 -27.35 -3.55 10.42
CA ALA A 335 -26.13 -2.84 10.78
C ALA A 335 -26.41 -1.55 11.57
N ALA A 336 -27.49 -0.82 11.30
CA ALA A 336 -27.85 0.38 12.03
C ALA A 336 -28.36 0.06 13.44
N GLU A 337 -29.04 -1.07 13.62
CA GLU A 337 -29.43 -1.57 14.94
C GLU A 337 -28.19 -1.94 15.78
N VAL A 338 -27.27 -2.70 15.18
CA VAL A 338 -26.00 -3.07 15.82
C VAL A 338 -25.16 -1.83 16.14
N GLU A 339 -25.12 -0.85 15.25
CA GLU A 339 -24.47 0.44 15.48
C GLU A 339 -25.10 1.18 16.66
N SER A 340 -26.42 1.31 16.70
CA SER A 340 -27.12 1.97 17.81
C SER A 340 -26.86 1.28 19.15
N LEU A 341 -26.73 -0.05 19.18
CA LEU A 341 -26.45 -0.82 20.38
C LEU A 341 -24.99 -0.74 20.80
N LEU A 342 -24.04 -0.73 19.86
CA LEU A 342 -22.61 -0.64 20.16
C LEU A 342 -22.19 0.78 20.51
N HIS A 343 -22.71 1.79 19.81
CA HIS A 343 -22.26 3.18 19.88
C HIS A 343 -22.14 3.76 21.31
N PRO A 344 -23.06 3.49 22.28
CA PRO A 344 -22.89 3.89 23.67
C PRO A 344 -21.63 3.32 24.35
N HIS A 345 -21.20 2.12 23.94
CA HIS A 345 -20.02 1.42 24.47
C HIS A 345 -18.72 1.76 23.72
N LEU A 346 -18.82 2.35 22.53
CA LEU A 346 -17.67 2.70 21.70
C LEU A 346 -16.97 4.00 22.15
N ARG A 347 -17.70 4.91 22.82
CA ARG A 347 -17.21 6.23 23.24
C ARG A 347 -16.04 6.23 24.23
N GLY A 348 -15.69 5.08 24.83
CA GLY A 348 -14.57 4.93 25.77
C GLY A 348 -13.35 4.17 25.22
N LEU A 349 -13.45 3.56 24.04
CA LEU A 349 -12.39 2.67 23.54
C LEU A 349 -11.12 3.40 23.06
N GLY A 350 -11.23 4.70 22.74
CA GLY A 350 -10.11 5.52 22.25
C GLY A 350 -9.44 6.45 23.27
N ALA A 351 -10.00 6.62 24.47
CA ALA A 351 -9.57 7.66 25.43
C ALA A 351 -8.83 7.17 26.67
N GLU A 352 -8.76 5.85 26.91
CA GLU A 352 -7.97 5.27 28.00
C GLU A 352 -6.76 4.53 27.41
N ALA A 353 -5.82 5.33 26.93
CA ALA A 353 -4.46 4.89 26.71
C ALA A 353 -3.77 4.73 28.09
N GLU A 354 -3.33 3.50 28.36
CA GLU A 354 -2.25 3.14 29.29
C GLU A 354 -2.52 2.97 30.81
N THR A 355 -3.65 3.36 31.40
CA THR A 355 -3.77 3.31 32.89
C THR A 355 -4.92 2.52 33.52
N ALA A 356 -5.91 2.03 32.76
CA ALA A 356 -7.03 1.24 33.31
C ALA A 356 -6.95 -0.27 32.99
N ALA A 357 -5.75 -0.78 32.68
CA ALA A 357 -5.55 -2.17 32.26
C ALA A 357 -5.52 -3.19 33.42
N ASP A 358 -5.55 -2.73 34.68
CA ASP A 358 -5.30 -3.61 35.83
C ASP A 358 -6.55 -4.23 36.49
N ASP A 359 -7.77 -3.71 36.30
CA ASP A 359 -8.87 -4.08 37.22
C ASP A 359 -10.09 -4.83 36.64
N LEU A 360 -10.17 -5.08 35.32
CA LEU A 360 -11.38 -5.70 34.76
C LEU A 360 -11.05 -6.76 33.71
N ILE A 361 -10.55 -7.91 34.19
CA ILE A 361 -10.93 -9.30 33.82
C ILE A 361 -9.82 -10.23 34.35
N LYS A 362 -10.19 -11.17 35.24
CA LYS A 362 -9.37 -12.36 35.56
C LYS A 362 -9.30 -13.29 34.34
N THR A 363 -8.62 -12.89 33.26
CA THR A 363 -8.24 -13.81 32.19
C THR A 363 -7.01 -14.56 32.67
N ALA A 364 -7.05 -15.89 32.62
CA ALA A 364 -5.92 -16.72 33.00
C ALA A 364 -4.65 -16.25 32.28
N SER A 365 -3.64 -15.84 33.06
CA SER A 365 -2.29 -15.60 32.54
C SER A 365 -1.69 -16.97 32.22
N ILE A 366 -1.42 -17.23 30.94
CA ILE A 366 -0.90 -18.51 30.48
C ILE A 366 0.58 -18.36 30.22
N THR A 367 1.39 -19.23 30.82
CA THR A 367 2.82 -19.29 30.56
C THR A 367 3.10 -20.42 29.57
N ILE A 368 3.81 -20.10 28.49
CA ILE A 368 4.27 -21.07 27.49
C ILE A 368 5.78 -21.25 27.69
N ASP A 369 6.18 -22.47 27.98
CA ASP A 369 7.59 -22.84 28.13
C ASP A 369 8.24 -22.98 26.76
N VAL A 370 9.37 -22.32 26.56
CA VAL A 370 10.07 -22.23 25.27
C VAL A 370 11.53 -22.61 25.45
N ARG A 371 11.99 -23.56 24.63
CA ARG A 371 13.41 -23.75 24.37
C ARG A 371 13.82 -22.80 23.26
N TYR A 372 14.69 -21.85 23.56
CA TYR A 372 15.17 -20.85 22.60
C TYR A 372 16.34 -21.38 21.78
N ASP A 373 16.01 -22.28 20.85
CA ASP A 373 16.94 -22.94 19.93
C ASP A 373 16.50 -22.80 18.46
N GLY A 374 15.70 -21.76 18.20
CA GLY A 374 15.11 -21.55 16.89
C GLY A 374 16.17 -21.31 15.82
N ALA A 375 15.91 -21.81 14.61
CA ALA A 375 16.86 -21.75 13.50
C ALA A 375 17.28 -20.32 13.12
N ASP A 376 16.48 -19.31 13.46
CA ASP A 376 16.74 -17.90 13.14
C ASP A 376 17.23 -17.09 14.33
N LEU A 377 17.32 -17.67 15.53
CA LEU A 377 17.59 -16.91 16.74
C LEU A 377 18.93 -16.14 16.66
N ALA A 378 19.96 -16.77 16.11
CA ALA A 378 21.26 -16.13 15.90
C ALA A 378 21.22 -15.06 14.78
N GLU A 379 20.53 -15.34 13.67
CA GLU A 379 20.35 -14.39 12.54
C GLU A 379 19.57 -13.14 12.99
N VAL A 380 18.55 -13.33 13.85
CA VAL A 380 17.77 -12.25 14.46
C VAL A 380 18.64 -11.39 15.35
N ALA A 381 19.49 -11.98 16.19
CA ALA A 381 20.42 -11.23 17.04
C ALA A 381 21.42 -10.40 16.20
N GLU A 382 22.00 -10.99 15.16
CA GLU A 382 22.91 -10.30 14.23
C GLU A 382 22.21 -9.14 13.50
N THR A 383 21.00 -9.37 12.98
CA THR A 383 20.21 -8.34 12.28
C THR A 383 19.88 -7.14 13.16
N LEU A 384 19.71 -7.38 14.46
CA LEU A 384 19.34 -6.38 15.45
C LEU A 384 20.56 -5.75 16.15
N ASP A 385 21.78 -6.12 15.76
CA ASP A 385 23.04 -5.67 16.39
C ASP A 385 23.05 -5.91 17.91
N THR A 386 22.61 -7.11 18.32
CA THR A 386 22.43 -7.49 19.73
C THR A 386 22.89 -8.94 19.97
N SER A 387 22.85 -9.41 21.22
CA SER A 387 23.17 -10.78 21.60
C SER A 387 21.94 -11.69 21.55
N VAL A 388 22.16 -13.01 21.41
CA VAL A 388 21.08 -14.00 21.50
C VAL A 388 20.41 -13.94 22.88
N GLU A 389 21.21 -13.76 23.93
CA GLU A 389 20.73 -13.59 25.31
C GLU A 389 19.77 -12.41 25.45
N GLU A 390 20.10 -11.27 24.83
CA GLU A 390 19.27 -10.07 24.85
C GLU A 390 17.98 -10.25 24.02
N VAL A 391 18.00 -10.96 22.89
CA VAL A 391 16.77 -11.34 22.15
C VAL A 391 15.85 -12.20 23.02
N ILE A 392 16.41 -13.18 23.73
CA ILE A 392 15.65 -14.04 24.65
C ILE A 392 15.08 -13.21 25.80
N GLU A 393 15.89 -12.33 26.40
CA GLU A 393 15.46 -11.44 27.47
C GLU A 393 14.29 -10.55 27.03
N LEU A 394 14.43 -9.86 25.90
CA LEU A 394 13.39 -9.01 25.32
C LEU A 394 12.11 -9.79 25.03
N HIS A 395 12.20 -11.00 24.47
CA HIS A 395 11.02 -11.80 24.18
C HIS A 395 10.36 -12.35 25.46
N THR A 396 11.11 -12.68 26.49
CA THR A 396 10.58 -13.24 27.75
C THR A 396 10.03 -12.20 28.71
N GLN A 397 10.53 -10.96 28.67
CA GLN A 397 10.01 -9.84 29.46
C GLN A 397 8.68 -9.30 28.91
N GLY A 398 8.38 -9.56 27.64
CA GLY A 398 7.13 -9.17 27.00
C GLY A 398 5.89 -9.74 27.72
N THR A 399 4.89 -8.89 27.93
CA THR A 399 3.54 -9.33 28.30
C THR A 399 2.67 -9.30 27.06
N TYR A 400 2.28 -10.48 26.59
CA TYR A 400 1.61 -10.63 25.31
C TYR A 400 0.11 -10.75 25.49
N ARG A 401 -0.65 -10.27 24.50
CA ARG A 401 -2.09 -10.44 24.45
C ARG A 401 -2.49 -11.11 23.14
N VAL A 402 -3.35 -12.12 23.21
CA VAL A 402 -3.92 -12.75 22.03
C VAL A 402 -4.88 -11.78 21.34
N ALA A 403 -4.52 -11.34 20.14
CA ALA A 403 -5.32 -10.38 19.38
C ALA A 403 -6.42 -11.10 18.59
N PHE A 404 -6.05 -12.06 17.75
CA PHE A 404 -6.99 -12.79 16.90
C PHE A 404 -6.38 -14.13 16.45
N PHE A 405 -7.22 -14.99 15.88
CA PHE A 405 -6.74 -16.21 15.24
C PHE A 405 -6.55 -16.03 13.73
N GLY A 406 -5.49 -16.66 13.22
CA GLY A 406 -5.14 -16.68 11.81
C GLY A 406 -5.89 -17.71 10.99
N PHE A 407 -5.27 -18.02 9.85
CA PHE A 407 -5.76 -18.96 8.84
C PHE A 407 -5.79 -20.44 9.30
N SER A 408 -5.18 -20.78 10.45
CA SER A 408 -5.10 -22.15 10.96
C SER A 408 -5.70 -22.24 12.37
N PRO A 409 -6.48 -23.28 12.69
CA PRO A 409 -6.97 -23.51 14.05
C PRO A 409 -5.83 -23.46 15.08
N GLY A 410 -6.01 -22.64 16.12
CA GLY A 410 -5.02 -22.40 17.18
C GLY A 410 -3.82 -21.52 16.81
N PHE A 411 -3.73 -21.00 15.59
CA PHE A 411 -2.68 -20.03 15.23
C PHE A 411 -3.09 -18.65 15.74
N ALA A 412 -2.61 -18.28 16.91
CA ALA A 412 -2.89 -16.98 17.53
C ALA A 412 -1.85 -15.95 17.14
N TYR A 413 -2.30 -14.74 16.79
CA TYR A 413 -1.45 -13.57 16.68
C TYR A 413 -1.37 -12.90 18.05
N LEU A 414 -0.17 -12.80 18.62
CA LEU A 414 0.04 -12.16 19.90
C LEU A 414 0.68 -10.78 19.72
N THR A 415 0.03 -9.75 20.23
CA THR A 415 0.55 -8.37 20.32
C THR A 415 1.32 -8.16 21.61
N GLY A 416 2.12 -7.09 21.69
CA GLY A 416 2.99 -6.79 22.84
C GLY A 416 4.46 -7.13 22.61
N LEU A 417 4.82 -7.48 21.36
CA LEU A 417 6.21 -7.70 20.96
C LEU A 417 7.01 -6.37 21.02
N PRO A 418 8.14 -6.32 21.75
CA PRO A 418 8.99 -5.13 21.79
C PRO A 418 9.36 -4.66 20.39
N SER A 419 9.37 -3.34 20.17
CA SER A 419 9.61 -2.74 18.85
C SER A 419 10.91 -3.21 18.19
N ILE A 420 11.96 -3.42 18.99
CA ILE A 420 13.25 -3.95 18.54
C ILE A 420 13.13 -5.36 17.94
N LEU A 421 12.19 -6.20 18.40
CA LEU A 421 11.96 -7.55 17.84
C LEU A 421 10.98 -7.55 16.65
N GLN A 422 10.48 -6.38 16.22
CA GLN A 422 9.49 -6.28 15.15
C GLN A 422 10.13 -6.33 13.76
N LEU A 423 10.58 -7.51 13.37
CA LEU A 423 11.25 -7.75 12.10
C LEU A 423 10.25 -8.01 10.96
N PRO A 424 10.51 -7.57 9.71
CA PRO A 424 9.71 -7.98 8.57
C PRO A 424 9.78 -9.51 8.41
N ARG A 425 8.78 -10.09 7.75
CA ARG A 425 8.84 -11.52 7.38
C ARG A 425 10.08 -11.82 6.54
N ARG A 426 10.56 -13.06 6.62
CA ARG A 426 11.59 -13.58 5.71
C ARG A 426 11.18 -13.33 4.26
N THR A 427 12.13 -12.88 3.46
CA THR A 427 11.95 -12.62 2.03
C THR A 427 11.58 -13.89 1.26
N THR A 428 12.12 -15.04 1.69
CA THR A 428 11.73 -16.37 1.20
C THR A 428 11.06 -17.15 2.32
N PRO A 429 9.75 -17.47 2.24
CA PRO A 429 9.07 -18.25 3.25
C PRO A 429 9.54 -19.72 3.23
N ARG A 430 9.58 -20.36 4.40
CA ARG A 430 9.84 -21.79 4.51
C ARG A 430 8.68 -22.56 3.93
N THR A 431 9.00 -23.63 3.21
CA THR A 431 8.01 -24.61 2.73
C THR A 431 7.34 -25.34 3.90
N ALA A 432 8.04 -25.51 5.02
CA ALA A 432 7.48 -26.06 6.25
C ALA A 432 8.14 -25.43 7.49
N VAL A 433 7.30 -24.90 8.38
CA VAL A 433 7.63 -24.56 9.77
C VAL A 433 7.09 -25.68 10.66
N PRO A 434 7.86 -26.21 11.63
CA PRO A 434 7.37 -27.25 12.53
C PRO A 434 6.22 -26.79 13.44
N ALA A 435 5.39 -27.74 13.89
CA ALA A 435 4.46 -27.48 14.99
C ALA A 435 5.23 -27.17 16.27
N GLY A 436 4.70 -26.30 17.12
CA GLY A 436 5.36 -25.84 18.34
C GLY A 436 6.42 -24.76 18.10
N ALA A 437 6.72 -24.38 16.86
CA ALA A 437 7.68 -23.31 16.59
C ALA A 437 7.18 -21.96 17.15
N VAL A 438 8.01 -21.30 17.94
CA VAL A 438 7.81 -19.96 18.49
C VAL A 438 8.51 -18.98 17.56
N ALA A 439 7.76 -18.01 17.04
CA ALA A 439 8.26 -17.16 15.96
C ALA A 439 7.76 -15.73 16.04
N VAL A 440 8.53 -14.80 15.46
CA VAL A 440 8.20 -13.38 15.35
C VAL A 440 8.10 -12.93 13.89
N ALA A 441 7.17 -12.04 13.61
CA ALA A 441 7.06 -11.32 12.34
C ALA A 441 6.18 -10.07 12.48
N SER A 442 6.63 -8.97 11.88
CA SER A 442 6.02 -7.65 12.00
C SER A 442 5.82 -7.31 13.49
N ALA A 443 4.64 -6.85 13.90
CA ALA A 443 4.37 -6.50 15.29
C ALA A 443 3.95 -7.69 16.18
N TYR A 444 4.12 -8.94 15.72
CA TYR A 444 3.52 -10.12 16.36
C TYR A 444 4.54 -11.20 16.72
N THR A 445 4.26 -11.88 17.82
CA THR A 445 4.80 -13.22 18.11
C THR A 445 3.68 -14.25 17.98
N ALA A 446 4.02 -15.50 17.69
CA ALA A 446 3.07 -16.60 17.53
C ALA A 446 3.71 -17.95 17.83
N VAL A 447 2.86 -18.93 18.14
CA VAL A 447 3.23 -20.35 18.19
C VAL A 447 2.50 -21.08 17.07
N TYR A 448 3.24 -21.80 16.24
CA TYR A 448 2.68 -22.60 15.15
C TYR A 448 1.95 -23.82 15.74
N PRO A 449 0.62 -23.97 15.58
CA PRO A 449 -0.14 -25.07 16.16
C PRO A 449 0.05 -26.39 15.40
N ARG A 450 0.50 -26.31 14.14
CA ARG A 450 0.73 -27.44 13.24
C ARG A 450 1.80 -27.07 12.22
N SER A 451 2.36 -28.07 11.55
CA SER A 451 3.31 -27.78 10.47
C SER A 451 2.61 -27.09 9.30
N SER A 452 3.16 -25.96 8.87
CA SER A 452 2.64 -25.21 7.72
C SER A 452 3.74 -24.33 7.11
N PRO A 453 3.62 -23.93 5.82
CA PRO A 453 4.54 -22.96 5.23
C PRO A 453 4.51 -21.62 5.99
N GLY A 454 5.65 -20.94 6.10
CA GLY A 454 5.72 -19.71 6.89
C GLY A 454 7.01 -18.92 6.71
N GLY A 455 6.87 -17.59 6.64
CA GLY A 455 7.98 -16.65 6.55
C GLY A 455 8.30 -15.93 7.86
N TRP A 456 8.02 -16.54 9.01
CA TRP A 456 8.32 -15.94 10.32
C TRP A 456 9.72 -16.35 10.78
N HIS A 457 10.34 -15.51 11.62
CA HIS A 457 11.65 -15.78 12.21
C HIS A 457 11.49 -16.66 13.44
N LEU A 458 12.09 -17.85 13.41
CA LEU A 458 11.95 -18.86 14.45
C LEU A 458 12.92 -18.57 15.60
N LEU A 459 12.38 -18.24 16.77
CA LEU A 459 13.17 -17.97 17.97
C LEU A 459 13.38 -19.21 18.85
N GLY A 460 12.47 -20.18 18.77
CA GLY A 460 12.52 -21.39 19.59
C GLY A 460 11.41 -22.38 19.29
N HIS A 461 11.25 -23.36 20.16
CA HIS A 461 10.14 -24.29 20.12
C HIS A 461 9.53 -24.52 21.51
N THR A 462 8.26 -24.94 21.52
CA THR A 462 7.52 -25.36 22.70
C THR A 462 6.84 -26.70 22.45
N ASP A 463 6.72 -27.50 23.50
CA ASP A 463 5.92 -28.74 23.51
C ASP A 463 4.43 -28.45 23.79
N ALA A 464 4.06 -27.18 24.01
CA ALA A 464 2.68 -26.78 24.29
C ALA A 464 1.75 -27.06 23.10
N GLN A 465 0.69 -27.83 23.34
CA GLN A 465 -0.32 -28.14 22.32
C GLN A 465 -1.31 -26.99 22.15
N MET A 466 -1.05 -26.12 21.17
CA MET A 466 -1.84 -24.91 20.91
C MET A 466 -3.28 -25.20 20.46
N PHE A 467 -3.53 -26.33 19.78
CA PHE A 467 -4.86 -26.75 19.33
C PHE A 467 -5.08 -28.25 19.57
N ASP A 468 -6.26 -28.57 20.10
CA ASP A 468 -6.76 -29.92 20.29
C ASP A 468 -8.28 -29.90 20.07
N ALA A 469 -8.77 -30.67 19.10
CA ALA A 469 -10.19 -30.69 18.74
C ALA A 469 -11.07 -31.31 19.83
N ASP A 470 -10.49 -32.15 20.70
CA ASP A 470 -11.21 -32.84 21.78
C ASP A 470 -11.18 -32.04 23.10
N ARG A 471 -10.41 -30.94 23.16
CA ARG A 471 -10.33 -30.03 24.30
C ARG A 471 -11.43 -28.96 24.23
N ASN A 472 -11.92 -28.50 25.39
CA ASN A 472 -12.83 -27.35 25.49
C ASN A 472 -12.29 -26.29 26.46
N PRO A 473 -11.88 -25.09 25.98
CA PRO A 473 -11.86 -24.67 24.58
C PRO A 473 -10.78 -25.43 23.76
N PRO A 474 -10.97 -25.61 22.44
CA PRO A 474 -10.04 -26.38 21.62
C PRO A 474 -8.67 -25.71 21.47
N THR A 475 -8.57 -24.41 21.73
CA THR A 475 -7.32 -23.64 21.70
C THR A 475 -6.77 -23.44 23.11
N LEU A 476 -5.45 -23.56 23.27
CA LEU A 476 -4.77 -23.38 24.56
C LEU A 476 -4.92 -21.95 25.07
N ILE A 477 -4.81 -20.99 24.16
CA ILE A 477 -4.96 -19.56 24.40
C ILE A 477 -6.13 -19.06 23.55
N VAL A 478 -6.91 -18.09 24.05
CA VAL A 478 -8.07 -17.52 23.36
C VAL A 478 -7.90 -16.00 23.19
N PRO A 479 -8.57 -15.36 22.22
CA PRO A 479 -8.54 -13.90 22.07
C PRO A 479 -8.84 -13.20 23.40
N GLY A 480 -8.00 -12.21 23.74
CA GLY A 480 -8.06 -11.50 25.01
C GLY A 480 -7.21 -12.10 26.13
N SER A 481 -6.76 -13.35 26.06
CA SER A 481 -5.84 -13.94 27.05
C SER A 481 -4.49 -13.22 27.09
N THR A 482 -3.92 -13.12 28.30
CA THR A 482 -2.53 -12.70 28.51
C THR A 482 -1.62 -13.92 28.46
N VAL A 483 -0.52 -13.82 27.70
CA VAL A 483 0.47 -14.87 27.52
C VAL A 483 1.84 -14.37 27.92
N ARG A 484 2.63 -15.22 28.56
CA ARG A 484 4.05 -15.01 28.86
C ARG A 484 4.85 -16.18 28.31
N PHE A 485 6.04 -15.90 27.77
CA PHE A 485 6.97 -16.95 27.37
C PHE A 485 8.04 -17.09 28.44
N ARG A 486 8.31 -18.33 28.85
CA ARG A 486 9.33 -18.63 29.86
C ARG A 486 10.42 -19.50 29.22
N PRO A 487 11.71 -19.13 29.33
CA PRO A 487 12.80 -19.97 28.86
C PRO A 487 12.93 -21.20 29.76
N VAL A 488 13.12 -22.39 29.17
CA VAL A 488 13.28 -23.68 29.88
C VAL A 488 14.44 -24.52 29.41
#